data_AF-U5S3T6-F1
#
_entry.id   AF-U5S3T6-F1
#
_cell.length_a   1.000
_cell.length_b   1.000
_cell.length_c   1.000
_cell.angle_alpha   90.00
_cell.angle_beta   90.00
_cell.angle_gamma   90.00
#
_symmetry.space_group_name_H-M   'P 1'
#
loop_
_entity.id
_entity.type
_entity.pdbx_description
1 polymer ?
#
loop_
_entity_poly.entity_id
_entity_poly.type
_entity_poly.pdbx_seq_one_letter_code
_entity_poly.pdbx_strand_id
1 'polypeptide(L)'
;MRDRSLSQTCWLYQGGSLTYSSWTGPVMNALFYREFESDARWAALPKWEATPEENSKTLRAALVHLGAYQVAFLPLDAKTKKLILSYGTMSTPILQSGAREIVFEDVDKGYETTTKIVIPNKCKWAIVYTVAQSNELSRRTTTPLGVAGFARGYSDLIIMEGFTQQFLKGLGYQGLAGNTFNAMVTGFGVLSGLGESSRASFMISPEYGATVRQSTVVFTDLPLAPTNPIDAGMFKFCSTCKKCAEVCPSSSINKASEPSWDCVTGPWNNPGIKGFKNNYASCFKYWLQGDTFGCGICQGTCVFTKFDNASVH
;
A
#
# COMPACT_ATOMS: atom_id res chain seq x y z
N MET A 1 -25.88 16.12 -5.10
CA MET A 1 -25.15 16.76 -3.98
C MET A 1 -24.74 15.77 -2.89
N ARG A 2 -25.67 15.02 -2.28
CA ARG A 2 -25.38 13.98 -1.26
C ARG A 2 -24.16 13.09 -1.60
N ASP A 3 -24.18 12.42 -2.75
CA ASP A 3 -23.13 11.44 -3.10
C ASP A 3 -21.77 12.10 -3.39
N ARG A 4 -21.78 13.33 -3.93
CA ARG A 4 -20.56 14.12 -4.13
C ARG A 4 -19.98 14.58 -2.79
N SER A 5 -20.82 14.99 -1.85
CA SER A 5 -20.41 15.34 -0.48
C SER A 5 -19.78 14.15 0.23
N LEU A 6 -20.43 12.97 0.19
CA LEU A 6 -19.85 11.73 0.73
C LEU A 6 -18.48 11.42 0.10
N SER A 7 -18.39 11.47 -1.23
CA SER A 7 -17.14 11.24 -1.96
C SER A 7 -16.02 12.19 -1.51
N GLN A 8 -16.32 13.48 -1.33
CA GLN A 8 -15.33 14.47 -0.89
C GLN A 8 -14.88 14.20 0.55
N THR A 9 -15.82 13.91 1.45
CA THR A 9 -15.50 13.57 2.85
C THR A 9 -14.57 12.36 2.95
N CYS A 10 -14.71 11.37 2.07
CA CYS A 10 -13.86 10.18 2.08
C CYS A 10 -12.37 10.48 1.80
N TRP A 11 -12.04 11.62 1.19
CA TRP A 11 -10.65 12.04 0.95
C TRP A 11 -10.00 12.77 2.12
N LEU A 12 -10.71 13.01 3.23
CA LEU A 12 -10.29 13.92 4.30
C LEU A 12 -8.84 13.75 4.78
N TYR A 13 -8.40 12.52 5.06
CA TYR A 13 -7.05 12.29 5.59
C TYR A 13 -6.00 12.10 4.50
N GLN A 14 -6.39 11.72 3.29
CA GLN A 14 -5.46 11.60 2.16
C GLN A 14 -5.14 12.97 1.53
N GLY A 15 -6.13 13.84 1.40
CA GLY A 15 -5.98 15.18 0.86
C GLY A 15 -5.78 16.27 1.92
N GLY A 16 -5.93 15.93 3.20
CA GLY A 16 -5.71 16.83 4.32
C GLY A 16 -4.24 16.93 4.73
N SER A 17 -3.90 18.00 5.44
CA SER A 17 -2.58 18.15 6.04
C SER A 17 -2.44 17.28 7.28
N LEU A 18 -1.40 16.45 7.31
CA LEU A 18 -0.95 15.81 8.55
C LEU A 18 -0.20 16.82 9.42
N THR A 19 -0.34 16.70 10.73
CA THR A 19 0.42 17.50 11.71
C THR A 19 1.82 16.95 11.95
N TYR A 20 2.23 15.91 11.22
CA TYR A 20 3.47 15.19 11.38
C TYR A 20 4.04 14.72 10.04
N SER A 21 5.34 14.39 10.01
CA SER A 21 5.99 13.80 8.83
C SER A 21 5.42 12.41 8.57
N SER A 22 4.96 12.13 7.36
CA SER A 22 4.58 10.76 6.97
C SER A 22 5.77 9.82 6.88
N TRP A 23 7.01 10.32 6.73
CA TRP A 23 8.21 9.48 6.68
C TRP A 23 8.54 8.91 8.06
N THR A 24 8.70 9.80 9.04
CA THR A 24 9.12 9.43 10.40
C THR A 24 7.96 9.26 11.37
N GLY A 25 6.74 9.61 10.97
CA GLY A 25 5.50 9.44 11.71
C GLY A 25 5.26 10.49 12.80
N PRO A 26 4.17 10.34 13.58
CA PRO A 26 3.75 11.35 14.54
C PRO A 26 4.78 11.65 15.64
N VAL A 27 4.77 12.88 16.13
CA VAL A 27 5.41 13.30 17.37
C VAL A 27 4.27 13.53 18.36
N MET A 28 4.20 12.73 19.42
CA MET A 28 3.08 12.79 20.36
C MET A 28 3.29 13.90 21.38
N ASN A 29 2.21 14.60 21.74
CA ASN A 29 2.21 15.61 22.80
C ASN A 29 1.93 14.96 24.16
N ALA A 30 2.65 15.40 25.19
CA ALA A 30 2.59 14.96 26.58
C ALA A 30 1.19 14.86 27.22
N LEU A 31 0.22 15.69 26.79
CA LEU A 31 -1.09 15.81 27.47
C LEU A 31 -1.86 14.48 27.59
N PHE A 32 -1.72 13.57 26.63
CA PHE A 32 -2.46 12.31 26.58
C PHE A 32 -1.61 11.07 26.85
N TYR A 33 -0.29 11.22 27.09
CA TYR A 33 0.64 10.09 27.16
C TYR A 33 1.78 10.37 28.16
N ARG A 34 1.54 10.10 29.46
CA ARG A 34 2.54 10.26 30.52
C ARG A 34 3.81 9.43 30.31
N GLU A 35 3.71 8.31 29.61
CA GLU A 35 4.85 7.43 29.34
C GLU A 35 5.73 7.94 28.19
N PHE A 36 5.18 8.72 27.25
CA PHE A 36 5.87 9.20 26.04
C PHE A 36 5.93 10.74 25.96
N GLU A 37 5.88 11.40 27.13
CA GLU A 37 5.76 12.86 27.22
C GLU A 37 7.00 13.64 26.75
N SER A 38 8.16 12.99 26.67
CA SER A 38 9.40 13.57 26.16
C SER A 38 10.34 12.51 25.59
N ASP A 39 11.25 12.92 24.69
CA ASP A 39 12.32 12.06 24.18
C ASP A 39 13.19 11.48 25.31
N ALA A 40 13.41 12.25 26.38
CA ALA A 40 14.19 11.81 27.54
C ALA A 40 13.47 10.69 28.32
N ARG A 41 12.16 10.85 28.57
CA ARG A 41 11.34 9.81 29.23
C ARG A 41 11.27 8.55 28.37
N TRP A 42 11.11 8.72 27.06
CA TRP A 42 11.05 7.62 26.12
C TRP A 42 12.36 6.84 26.09
N ALA A 43 13.51 7.52 26.04
CA ALA A 43 14.82 6.90 26.10
C ALA A 43 15.07 6.12 27.41
N ALA A 44 14.33 6.42 28.48
CA ALA A 44 14.40 5.73 29.76
C ALA A 44 13.47 4.51 29.88
N LEU A 45 12.51 4.33 28.95
CA LEU A 45 11.67 3.15 28.94
C LEU A 45 12.44 1.93 28.42
N PRO A 46 12.21 0.73 28.97
CA PRO A 46 12.84 -0.48 28.44
C PRO A 46 12.37 -0.71 27.01
N LYS A 47 13.33 -0.95 26.12
CA LYS A 47 13.05 -1.36 24.74
C LYS A 47 12.39 -2.74 24.77
N TRP A 48 11.40 -2.95 23.91
CA TRP A 48 10.80 -4.28 23.73
C TRP A 48 11.83 -5.25 23.14
N GLU A 49 11.97 -6.43 23.73
CA GLU A 49 12.84 -7.49 23.22
C GLU A 49 12.08 -8.82 23.21
N ALA A 50 11.94 -9.41 22.02
CA ALA A 50 11.37 -10.74 21.84
C ALA A 50 11.90 -11.39 20.55
N THR A 51 11.57 -12.67 20.35
CA THR A 51 11.96 -13.39 19.14
C THR A 51 11.26 -12.83 17.90
N PRO A 52 11.82 -13.01 16.68
CA PRO A 52 11.17 -12.59 15.45
C PRO A 52 9.73 -13.12 15.28
N GLU A 53 9.47 -14.34 15.72
CA GLU A 53 8.14 -14.96 15.67
C GLU A 53 7.15 -14.27 16.61
N GLU A 54 7.57 -13.92 17.82
CA GLU A 54 6.74 -13.21 18.78
C GLU A 54 6.48 -11.76 18.38
N ASN A 55 7.50 -11.09 17.81
CA ASN A 55 7.34 -9.76 17.22
C ASN A 55 6.32 -9.78 16.08
N SER A 56 6.41 -10.77 15.18
CA SER A 56 5.46 -10.93 14.08
C SER A 56 4.04 -11.21 14.56
N LYS A 57 3.85 -12.03 15.61
CA LYS A 57 2.53 -12.27 16.22
C LYS A 57 1.97 -11.02 16.86
N THR A 58 2.78 -10.34 17.67
CA THR A 58 2.41 -9.09 18.36
C THR A 58 2.00 -8.01 17.36
N LEU A 59 2.81 -7.77 16.33
CA LEU A 59 2.47 -6.80 15.28
C LEU A 59 1.22 -7.19 14.52
N ARG A 60 1.05 -8.47 14.16
CA ARG A 60 -0.15 -8.93 13.46
C ARG A 60 -1.41 -8.66 14.29
N ALA A 61 -1.39 -9.01 15.58
CA ALA A 61 -2.51 -8.77 16.48
C ALA A 61 -2.81 -7.26 16.63
N ALA A 62 -1.78 -6.45 16.87
CA ALA A 62 -1.92 -5.01 17.02
C ALA A 62 -2.45 -4.35 15.75
N LEU A 63 -1.88 -4.65 14.59
CA LEU A 63 -2.30 -4.03 13.33
C LEU A 63 -3.70 -4.45 12.90
N VAL A 64 -4.10 -5.70 13.14
CA VAL A 64 -5.48 -6.13 12.92
C VAL A 64 -6.44 -5.37 13.84
N HIS A 65 -6.10 -5.22 15.13
CA HIS A 65 -6.89 -4.41 16.06
C HIS A 65 -7.03 -2.95 15.60
N LEU A 66 -5.98 -2.39 15.02
CA LEU A 66 -5.95 -1.01 14.52
C LEU A 66 -6.72 -0.83 13.19
N GLY A 67 -7.04 -1.92 12.48
CA GLY A 67 -7.86 -1.90 11.27
C GLY A 67 -7.22 -2.49 10.00
N ALA A 68 -6.06 -3.13 10.10
CA ALA A 68 -5.48 -3.89 8.98
C ALA A 68 -6.34 -5.10 8.64
N TYR A 69 -6.57 -5.33 7.35
CA TYR A 69 -7.33 -6.47 6.85
C TYR A 69 -6.47 -7.73 6.78
N GLN A 70 -5.23 -7.58 6.30
CA GLN A 70 -4.20 -8.61 6.31
C GLN A 70 -2.87 -7.98 6.70
N VAL A 71 -1.97 -8.78 7.28
CA VAL A 71 -0.63 -8.35 7.71
C VAL A 71 0.37 -9.42 7.29
N ALA A 72 1.54 -8.99 6.83
CA ALA A 72 2.61 -9.85 6.34
C ALA A 72 3.96 -9.16 6.52
N PHE A 73 5.05 -9.93 6.39
CA PHE A 73 6.38 -9.46 6.74
C PHE A 73 7.40 -9.96 5.73
N LEU A 74 8.31 -9.09 5.29
CA LEU A 74 9.37 -9.43 4.35
C LEU A 74 10.72 -8.92 4.84
N PRO A 75 11.81 -9.67 4.61
CA PRO A 75 13.15 -9.12 4.78
C PRO A 75 13.45 -8.11 3.66
N LEU A 76 14.28 -7.11 3.97
CA LEU A 76 14.85 -6.16 3.01
C LEU A 76 16.20 -6.68 2.52
N ASP A 77 16.16 -7.58 1.54
CA ASP A 77 17.31 -8.17 0.87
C ASP A 77 17.57 -7.52 -0.50
N ALA A 78 18.55 -8.03 -1.24
CA ALA A 78 18.91 -7.51 -2.56
C ALA A 78 17.76 -7.58 -3.60
N LYS A 79 16.76 -8.45 -3.40
CA LYS A 79 15.61 -8.61 -4.29
C LYS A 79 14.46 -7.70 -3.87
N THR A 80 14.09 -7.68 -2.59
CA THR A 80 12.97 -6.85 -2.10
C THR A 80 13.32 -5.36 -2.09
N LYS A 81 14.59 -4.99 -1.91
CA LYS A 81 15.04 -3.59 -2.07
C LYS A 81 14.79 -3.03 -3.48
N LYS A 82 14.73 -3.87 -4.53
CA LYS A 82 14.39 -3.44 -5.90
C LYS A 82 12.94 -2.97 -6.06
N LEU A 83 12.09 -3.22 -5.06
CA LEU A 83 10.72 -2.72 -5.01
C LEU A 83 10.65 -1.31 -4.39
N ILE A 84 11.74 -0.79 -3.84
CA ILE A 84 11.81 0.58 -3.36
C ILE A 84 12.16 1.47 -4.55
N LEU A 85 11.45 2.59 -4.69
CA LEU A 85 11.69 3.52 -5.78
C LEU A 85 13.04 4.21 -5.61
N SER A 86 13.76 4.48 -6.69
CA SER A 86 15.03 5.24 -6.61
C SER A 86 14.78 6.70 -6.19
N TYR A 87 13.61 7.24 -6.52
CA TYR A 87 13.18 8.56 -6.12
C TYR A 87 11.76 8.52 -5.56
N GLY A 88 11.59 9.11 -4.38
CA GLY A 88 10.31 9.28 -3.72
C GLY A 88 9.69 10.63 -4.03
N THR A 89 8.40 10.65 -4.31
CA THR A 89 7.63 11.89 -4.46
C THR A 89 6.70 12.03 -3.26
N MET A 90 7.24 12.31 -2.08
CA MET A 90 6.36 12.53 -0.93
C MET A 90 5.52 13.77 -1.16
N SER A 91 4.21 13.62 -0.98
CA SER A 91 3.25 14.71 -1.02
C SER A 91 3.23 15.42 0.34
N THR A 92 3.83 16.60 0.43
CA THR A 92 3.24 17.65 1.27
C THR A 92 2.10 18.32 0.47
N PRO A 93 1.19 19.07 1.11
CA PRO A 93 -0.21 19.22 0.67
C PRO A 93 -0.50 19.69 -0.75
N ILE A 94 0.46 20.22 -1.52
CA ILE A 94 0.23 20.59 -2.93
C ILE A 94 1.55 20.45 -3.71
N LEU A 95 1.78 19.33 -4.40
CA LEU A 95 2.61 19.21 -5.63
C LEU A 95 3.97 19.96 -5.71
N GLN A 96 4.69 20.22 -4.61
CA GLN A 96 5.86 21.13 -4.64
C GLN A 96 7.18 20.61 -4.08
N SER A 97 7.24 19.44 -3.44
CA SER A 97 8.53 18.77 -3.22
C SER A 97 8.85 17.91 -4.43
N GLY A 98 9.87 18.32 -5.20
CA GLY A 98 10.41 17.53 -6.30
C GLY A 98 10.81 16.11 -5.86
N ALA A 99 11.05 15.24 -6.84
CA ALA A 99 11.55 13.90 -6.60
C ALA A 99 12.81 13.92 -5.72
N ARG A 100 12.79 13.19 -4.60
CA ARG A 100 13.93 13.07 -3.66
C ARG A 100 14.53 11.68 -3.78
N GLU A 101 15.85 11.59 -3.79
CA GLU A 101 16.52 10.29 -3.89
C GLU A 101 16.27 9.45 -2.63
N ILE A 102 15.93 8.17 -2.79
CA ILE A 102 15.81 7.24 -1.67
C ILE A 102 17.11 6.47 -1.56
N VAL A 103 17.80 6.63 -0.42
CA VAL A 103 19.12 6.05 -0.18
C VAL A 103 19.15 5.23 1.10
N PHE A 104 20.07 4.27 1.14
CA PHE A 104 20.39 3.51 2.35
C PHE A 104 21.70 4.02 2.94
N GLU A 105 21.72 4.33 4.24
CA GLU A 105 22.90 4.86 4.94
C GLU A 105 23.13 4.15 6.28
N ASP A 106 24.38 4.13 6.74
CA ASP A 106 24.77 3.66 8.07
C ASP A 106 24.55 4.77 9.10
N VAL A 107 23.28 5.01 9.43
CA VAL A 107 22.84 6.02 10.40
C VAL A 107 21.89 5.41 11.44
N ASP A 108 21.77 6.06 12.59
CA ASP A 108 20.92 5.55 13.68
C ASP A 108 19.43 5.73 13.43
N LYS A 109 19.01 6.82 12.77
CA LYS A 109 17.60 7.13 12.55
C LYS A 109 17.34 7.47 11.09
N GLY A 110 16.20 7.04 10.57
CA GLY A 110 15.71 7.49 9.27
C GLY A 110 15.38 8.98 9.32
N TYR A 111 15.69 9.69 8.24
CA TYR A 111 15.45 11.12 8.13
C TYR A 111 15.13 11.50 6.68
N GLU A 112 14.69 12.74 6.49
CA GLU A 112 14.44 13.32 5.18
C GLU A 112 15.05 14.72 5.11
N THR A 113 15.49 15.10 3.90
CA THR A 113 15.94 16.45 3.57
C THR A 113 15.14 16.96 2.38
N THR A 114 15.54 18.12 1.86
CA THR A 114 15.01 18.65 0.59
C THR A 114 15.43 17.81 -0.63
N THR A 115 16.49 17.00 -0.52
CA THR A 115 17.08 16.27 -1.66
C THR A 115 16.98 14.76 -1.55
N LYS A 116 16.91 14.20 -0.33
CA LYS A 116 16.91 12.74 -0.12
C LYS A 116 16.00 12.28 1.02
N ILE A 117 15.64 11.01 0.97
CA ILE A 117 14.94 10.24 2.00
C ILE A 117 15.86 9.08 2.37
N VAL A 118 16.15 8.92 3.66
CA VAL A 118 17.16 7.96 4.12
C VAL A 118 16.53 6.82 4.90
N ILE A 119 16.84 5.59 4.48
CA ILE A 119 16.53 4.35 5.17
C ILE A 119 17.83 3.86 5.86
N PRO A 120 17.88 3.75 7.20
CA PRO A 120 19.01 3.15 7.89
C PRO A 120 19.27 1.72 7.42
N ASN A 121 20.52 1.32 7.24
CA ASN A 121 20.88 -0.07 6.87
C ASN A 121 20.45 -1.11 7.93
N LYS A 122 20.21 -0.69 9.17
CA LYS A 122 19.65 -1.55 10.23
C LYS A 122 18.15 -1.82 10.07
N CYS A 123 17.43 -1.01 9.27
CA CYS A 123 16.04 -1.31 8.91
C CYS A 123 16.03 -2.44 7.89
N LYS A 124 15.97 -3.69 8.39
CA LYS A 124 16.08 -4.92 7.60
C LYS A 124 14.74 -5.57 7.30
N TRP A 125 13.63 -4.96 7.73
CA TRP A 125 12.30 -5.57 7.65
C TRP A 125 11.29 -4.61 7.03
N ALA A 126 10.38 -5.18 6.26
CA ALA A 126 9.20 -4.53 5.70
C ALA A 126 7.96 -5.17 6.31
N ILE A 127 7.17 -4.37 7.02
CA ILE A 127 5.81 -4.72 7.43
C ILE A 127 4.90 -4.37 6.27
N VAL A 128 4.11 -5.32 5.81
CA VAL A 128 3.16 -5.14 4.71
C VAL A 128 1.76 -5.40 5.24
N TYR A 129 0.84 -4.45 5.10
CA TYR A 129 -0.54 -4.66 5.51
C TYR A 129 -1.53 -4.10 4.50
N THR A 130 -2.75 -4.63 4.49
CA THR A 130 -3.79 -4.19 3.57
C THR A 130 -4.87 -3.36 4.25
N VAL A 131 -5.42 -2.42 3.48
CA VAL A 131 -6.72 -1.81 3.75
C VAL A 131 -7.62 -2.12 2.57
N ALA A 132 -8.86 -2.51 2.86
CA ALA A 132 -9.86 -2.73 1.83
C ALA A 132 -10.67 -1.46 1.54
N GLN A 133 -11.16 -1.37 0.31
CA GLN A 133 -12.25 -0.45 -0.04
C GLN A 133 -13.59 -1.16 0.01
N SER A 134 -14.68 -0.41 0.12
CA SER A 134 -16.03 -0.98 0.10
C SER A 134 -16.30 -1.74 -1.21
N ASN A 135 -16.59 -3.03 -1.13
CA ASN A 135 -16.97 -3.84 -2.29
C ASN A 135 -18.25 -3.30 -2.94
N GLU A 136 -19.26 -2.99 -2.13
CA GLU A 136 -20.52 -2.46 -2.62
C GLU A 136 -20.33 -1.18 -3.43
N LEU A 137 -19.57 -0.21 -2.90
CA LEU A 137 -19.30 1.02 -3.64
C LEU A 137 -18.40 0.77 -4.86
N SER A 138 -17.49 -0.20 -4.80
CA SER A 138 -16.65 -0.60 -5.94
C SER A 138 -17.44 -1.14 -7.14
N ARG A 139 -18.68 -1.59 -6.95
CA ARG A 139 -19.55 -2.00 -8.08
C ARG A 139 -20.20 -0.82 -8.79
N ARG A 140 -20.14 0.38 -8.19
CA ARG A 140 -20.74 1.63 -8.64
C ARG A 140 -19.67 2.61 -9.13
N THR A 141 -18.51 2.09 -9.56
CA THR A 141 -17.38 2.91 -10.03
C THR A 141 -17.78 3.88 -11.15
N THR A 142 -17.03 4.97 -11.29
CA THR A 142 -17.27 6.14 -12.15
C THR A 142 -18.45 7.03 -11.72
N THR A 143 -19.17 6.65 -10.67
CA THR A 143 -20.10 7.54 -9.96
C THR A 143 -19.43 8.12 -8.71
N PRO A 144 -19.92 9.24 -8.13
CA PRO A 144 -19.40 9.75 -6.86
C PRO A 144 -19.44 8.72 -5.72
N LEU A 145 -20.44 7.83 -5.69
CA LEU A 145 -20.50 6.74 -4.71
C LEU A 145 -19.34 5.75 -4.89
N GLY A 146 -19.00 5.42 -6.13
CA GLY A 146 -17.84 4.57 -6.41
C GLY A 146 -16.53 5.20 -5.96
N VAL A 147 -16.38 6.51 -6.17
CA VAL A 147 -15.21 7.27 -5.69
C VAL A 147 -15.12 7.26 -4.17
N ALA A 148 -16.24 7.44 -3.47
CA ALA A 148 -16.28 7.36 -2.01
C ALA A 148 -15.68 6.05 -1.48
N GLY A 149 -15.93 4.92 -2.15
CA GLY A 149 -15.41 3.61 -1.78
C GLY A 149 -13.88 3.55 -1.71
N PHE A 150 -13.20 3.92 -2.80
CA PHE A 150 -11.73 3.86 -2.83
C PHE A 150 -11.06 5.06 -2.13
N ALA A 151 -11.69 6.23 -2.13
CA ALA A 151 -11.23 7.41 -1.41
C ALA A 151 -11.13 7.15 0.10
N ARG A 152 -12.14 6.47 0.66
CA ARG A 152 -12.18 6.09 2.08
C ARG A 152 -10.98 5.21 2.44
N GLY A 153 -10.71 4.20 1.60
CA GLY A 153 -9.54 3.34 1.76
C GLY A 153 -8.23 4.14 1.82
N TYR A 154 -8.06 5.18 1.00
CA TYR A 154 -6.85 6.02 1.08
C TYR A 154 -6.68 6.76 2.40
N SER A 155 -7.75 7.35 2.91
CA SER A 155 -7.70 8.02 4.20
C SER A 155 -7.48 7.01 5.36
N ASP A 156 -8.02 5.79 5.26
CA ASP A 156 -7.77 4.73 6.24
C ASP A 156 -6.31 4.27 6.21
N LEU A 157 -5.66 4.23 5.02
CA LEU A 157 -4.23 3.93 4.90
C LEU A 157 -3.37 4.93 5.68
N ILE A 158 -3.68 6.22 5.59
CA ILE A 158 -2.95 7.29 6.30
C ILE A 158 -3.09 7.14 7.82
N ILE A 159 -4.30 6.85 8.31
CA ILE A 159 -4.54 6.61 9.74
C ILE A 159 -3.76 5.38 10.22
N MET A 160 -3.85 4.29 9.46
CA MET A 160 -3.15 3.04 9.76
C MET A 160 -1.63 3.20 9.76
N GLU A 161 -1.09 4.01 8.84
CA GLU A 161 0.34 4.32 8.77
C GLU A 161 0.80 5.01 10.07
N GLY A 162 0.08 6.05 10.49
CA GLY A 162 0.34 6.74 11.76
C GLY A 162 0.27 5.81 12.97
N PHE A 163 -0.75 4.95 13.07
CA PHE A 163 -0.86 3.98 14.17
C PHE A 163 0.29 2.96 14.17
N THR A 164 0.66 2.43 13.01
CA THR A 164 1.77 1.48 12.86
C THR A 164 3.08 2.12 13.31
N GLN A 165 3.35 3.34 12.85
CA GLN A 165 4.56 4.08 13.21
C GLN A 165 4.60 4.36 14.72
N GLN A 166 3.48 4.76 15.32
CA GLN A 166 3.41 5.01 16.77
C GLN A 166 3.60 3.74 17.60
N PHE A 167 3.02 2.64 17.17
CA PHE A 167 3.17 1.39 17.90
C PHE A 167 4.62 0.90 17.88
N LEU A 168 5.28 0.90 16.71
CA LEU A 168 6.71 0.56 16.59
C LEU A 168 7.58 1.46 17.45
N LYS A 169 7.28 2.76 17.42
CA LYS A 169 7.89 3.78 18.26
C LYS A 169 7.76 3.43 19.74
N GLY A 170 6.56 3.10 20.22
CA GLY A 170 6.31 2.69 21.61
C GLY A 170 7.10 1.43 22.02
N LEU A 171 7.39 0.52 21.09
CA LEU A 171 8.25 -0.64 21.30
C LEU A 171 9.76 -0.32 21.30
N GLY A 172 10.15 0.92 20.96
CA GLY A 172 11.54 1.35 20.85
C GLY A 172 12.18 1.05 19.48
N TYR A 173 11.36 0.95 18.43
CA TYR A 173 11.78 0.69 17.05
C TYR A 173 11.30 1.78 16.11
N GLN A 174 11.89 1.83 14.92
CA GLN A 174 11.53 2.80 13.90
C GLN A 174 10.40 2.25 13.01
N GLY A 175 9.50 3.14 12.60
CA GLY A 175 8.53 2.88 11.53
C GLY A 175 8.70 3.94 10.44
N LEU A 176 9.38 3.58 9.36
CA LEU A 176 9.59 4.46 8.22
C LEU A 176 8.56 4.13 7.15
N ALA A 177 7.67 5.08 6.89
CA ALA A 177 6.53 4.88 6.01
C ALA A 177 6.52 5.95 4.91
N GLY A 178 5.56 5.97 4.01
CA GLY A 178 5.66 6.83 2.83
C GLY A 178 4.76 6.42 1.69
N ASN A 179 3.82 5.51 1.97
CA ASN A 179 2.79 5.08 1.04
C ASN A 179 3.37 4.63 -0.33
N THR A 180 2.59 4.69 -1.41
CA THR A 180 2.99 4.30 -2.77
C THR A 180 4.08 5.19 -3.37
N PHE A 181 4.42 6.28 -2.71
CA PHE A 181 5.35 7.27 -3.26
C PHE A 181 6.80 6.87 -3.10
N ASN A 182 7.10 5.91 -2.22
CA ASN A 182 8.47 5.46 -1.94
C ASN A 182 8.71 4.00 -2.34
N ALA A 183 7.65 3.23 -2.60
CA ALA A 183 7.74 1.80 -2.87
C ALA A 183 6.66 1.27 -3.81
N MET A 184 7.00 0.22 -4.55
CA MET A 184 6.10 -0.61 -5.35
C MET A 184 5.26 -1.52 -4.43
N VAL A 185 4.27 -0.92 -3.77
CA VAL A 185 3.39 -1.55 -2.77
C VAL A 185 2.79 -2.88 -3.22
N THR A 186 2.35 -3.00 -4.47
CA THR A 186 1.77 -4.23 -5.02
C THR A 186 2.79 -5.37 -5.05
N GLY A 187 4.06 -5.07 -5.38
CA GLY A 187 5.13 -6.06 -5.37
C GLY A 187 5.40 -6.60 -3.98
N PHE A 188 5.41 -5.73 -2.98
CA PHE A 188 5.53 -6.13 -1.57
C PHE A 188 4.34 -6.98 -1.12
N GLY A 189 3.12 -6.59 -1.48
CA GLY A 189 1.90 -7.37 -1.20
C GLY A 189 1.97 -8.79 -1.75
N VAL A 190 2.36 -8.93 -3.02
CA VAL A 190 2.47 -10.24 -3.68
C VAL A 190 3.59 -11.09 -3.08
N LEU A 191 4.80 -10.54 -2.94
CA LEU A 191 5.94 -11.30 -2.40
C LEU A 191 5.75 -11.70 -0.94
N SER A 192 4.99 -10.92 -0.17
CA SER A 192 4.71 -11.20 1.24
C SER A 192 3.57 -12.20 1.44
N GLY A 193 2.89 -12.62 0.36
CA GLY A 193 1.81 -13.61 0.42
C GLY A 193 0.43 -13.07 0.76
N LEU A 194 0.22 -11.75 0.64
CA LEU A 194 -1.12 -11.16 0.86
C LEU A 194 -2.09 -11.40 -0.29
N GLY A 195 -1.55 -11.78 -1.45
CA GLY A 195 -2.33 -12.01 -2.66
C GLY A 195 -1.42 -12.34 -3.85
N GLU A 196 -2.03 -12.50 -5.01
CA GLU A 196 -1.35 -12.69 -6.29
C GLU A 196 -1.46 -11.45 -7.16
N SER A 197 -0.55 -11.29 -8.13
CA SER A 197 -0.74 -10.30 -9.19
C SER A 197 -1.93 -10.68 -10.08
N SER A 198 -2.46 -9.72 -10.84
CA SER A 198 -3.62 -9.92 -11.71
C SER A 198 -3.38 -9.41 -13.12
N ARG A 199 -4.33 -9.65 -14.04
CA ARG A 199 -4.33 -9.07 -15.40
C ARG A 199 -4.25 -7.54 -15.40
N ALA A 200 -4.90 -6.90 -14.45
CA ALA A 200 -4.87 -5.45 -14.31
C ALA A 200 -3.68 -4.95 -13.44
N SER A 201 -2.78 -5.87 -13.08
CA SER A 201 -1.52 -5.66 -12.35
C SER A 201 -1.66 -5.03 -10.95
N PHE A 202 -2.87 -5.00 -10.40
CA PHE A 202 -3.07 -4.88 -8.95
C PHE A 202 -3.04 -6.27 -8.30
N MET A 203 -2.89 -6.29 -6.98
CA MET A 203 -2.97 -7.52 -6.20
C MET A 203 -4.42 -7.96 -6.01
N ILE A 204 -4.67 -9.26 -6.10
CA ILE A 204 -5.91 -9.91 -5.73
C ILE A 204 -5.66 -10.82 -4.53
N SER A 205 -6.41 -10.61 -3.45
CA SER A 205 -6.34 -11.45 -2.25
C SER A 205 -7.37 -12.57 -2.34
N PRO A 206 -7.07 -13.79 -1.84
CA PRO A 206 -8.07 -14.86 -1.71
C PRO A 206 -9.30 -14.45 -0.89
N GLU A 207 -9.10 -13.66 0.17
CA GLU A 207 -10.15 -13.21 1.08
C GLU A 207 -10.88 -11.95 0.59
N TYR A 208 -10.15 -11.02 -0.04
CA TYR A 208 -10.66 -9.68 -0.35
C TYR A 208 -10.76 -9.35 -1.85
N GLY A 209 -10.41 -10.30 -2.72
CA GLY A 209 -10.44 -10.13 -4.16
C GLY A 209 -9.66 -8.90 -4.63
N ALA A 210 -10.23 -8.15 -5.58
CA ALA A 210 -9.63 -6.90 -6.08
C ALA A 210 -9.99 -5.66 -5.24
N THR A 211 -10.61 -5.83 -4.07
CA THR A 211 -11.01 -4.73 -3.17
C THR A 211 -10.00 -4.40 -2.11
N VAL A 212 -8.83 -5.05 -2.12
CA VAL A 212 -7.66 -4.46 -1.46
C VAL A 212 -7.34 -3.13 -2.14
N ARG A 213 -7.51 -2.02 -1.43
CA ARG A 213 -7.16 -0.70 -1.98
C ARG A 213 -5.66 -0.61 -2.18
N GLN A 214 -4.91 -1.09 -1.19
CA GLN A 214 -3.45 -1.07 -1.20
C GLN A 214 -2.85 -2.02 -0.16
N SER A 215 -1.65 -2.53 -0.45
CA SER A 215 -0.73 -3.19 0.48
C SER A 215 0.37 -2.22 0.93
N THR A 216 0.12 -1.45 1.99
CA THR A 216 1.08 -0.45 2.51
C THR A 216 2.29 -1.12 3.13
N VAL A 217 3.44 -0.43 3.03
CA VAL A 217 4.73 -0.91 3.49
C VAL A 217 5.32 0.06 4.51
N VAL A 218 5.75 -0.46 5.66
CA VAL A 218 6.50 0.27 6.68
C VAL A 218 7.83 -0.44 6.90
N PHE A 219 8.93 0.27 6.75
CA PHE A 219 10.27 -0.26 7.01
C PHE A 219 10.64 -0.10 8.47
N THR A 220 11.24 -1.13 9.06
CA THR A 220 11.56 -1.15 10.49
C THR A 220 12.88 -1.88 10.77
N ASP A 221 13.49 -1.53 11.90
CA ASP A 221 14.62 -2.22 12.52
C ASP A 221 14.18 -3.27 13.56
N LEU A 222 12.87 -3.48 13.76
CA LEU A 222 12.33 -4.60 14.55
C LEU A 222 12.53 -5.93 13.82
N PRO A 223 13.19 -6.94 14.42
CA PRO A 223 13.30 -8.27 13.83
C PRO A 223 11.97 -9.00 13.70
N LEU A 224 11.63 -9.52 12.52
CA LEU A 224 10.35 -10.17 12.23
C LEU A 224 10.54 -11.55 11.61
N ALA A 225 9.63 -12.48 11.87
CA ALA A 225 9.55 -13.72 11.10
C ALA A 225 8.85 -13.45 9.75
N PRO A 226 9.45 -13.81 8.60
CA PRO A 226 8.90 -13.54 7.28
C PRO A 226 7.66 -14.38 6.98
N THR A 227 6.79 -13.86 6.12
CA THR A 227 5.69 -14.61 5.54
C THR A 227 6.07 -15.19 4.17
N ASN A 228 5.39 -16.27 3.77
CA ASN A 228 5.63 -16.93 2.50
C ASN A 228 4.70 -16.40 1.41
N PRO A 229 5.15 -16.31 0.15
CA PRO A 229 4.27 -16.06 -0.98
C PRO A 229 3.22 -17.16 -1.13
N ILE A 230 2.12 -16.84 -1.81
CA ILE A 230 1.02 -17.77 -2.08
C ILE A 230 0.88 -18.06 -3.57
N ASP A 231 0.25 -19.19 -3.90
CA ASP A 231 -0.29 -19.51 -5.21
C ASP A 231 -1.67 -20.13 -5.02
N ALA A 232 -2.71 -19.33 -5.26
CA ALA A 232 -4.11 -19.73 -5.25
C ALA A 232 -4.65 -19.88 -6.69
N GLY A 233 -3.77 -19.91 -7.70
CA GLY A 233 -4.11 -20.00 -9.11
C GLY A 233 -4.77 -18.75 -9.68
N MET A 234 -4.81 -17.62 -8.96
CA MET A 234 -5.55 -16.43 -9.38
C MET A 234 -4.87 -15.73 -10.56
N PHE A 235 -3.53 -15.70 -10.59
CA PHE A 235 -2.78 -15.17 -11.73
C PHE A 235 -2.94 -16.06 -12.97
N LYS A 236 -2.95 -17.39 -12.80
CA LYS A 236 -3.21 -18.35 -13.89
C LYS A 236 -4.63 -18.21 -14.44
N PHE A 237 -5.62 -18.03 -13.58
CA PHE A 237 -7.01 -17.82 -13.98
C PHE A 237 -7.19 -16.56 -14.84
N CYS A 238 -6.36 -15.54 -14.63
CA CYS A 238 -6.37 -14.34 -15.45
C CYS A 238 -6.13 -14.62 -16.94
N SER A 239 -5.38 -15.66 -17.31
CA SER A 239 -5.08 -16.03 -18.70
C SER A 239 -6.32 -16.28 -19.56
N THR A 240 -7.36 -16.86 -18.97
CA THR A 240 -8.62 -17.20 -19.67
C THR A 240 -9.74 -16.19 -19.39
N CYS A 241 -9.84 -15.67 -18.16
CA CYS A 241 -10.99 -14.86 -17.75
C CYS A 241 -11.22 -13.59 -18.56
N LYS A 242 -10.20 -12.73 -18.70
CA LYS A 242 -10.17 -11.49 -19.50
C LYS A 242 -11.28 -10.45 -19.27
N LYS A 243 -12.26 -10.71 -18.40
CA LYS A 243 -13.43 -9.85 -18.15
C LYS A 243 -13.08 -8.40 -17.87
N CYS A 244 -12.07 -8.13 -17.04
CA CYS A 244 -11.65 -6.75 -16.75
C CYS A 244 -11.12 -6.02 -17.99
N ALA A 245 -10.50 -6.73 -18.93
CA ALA A 245 -10.02 -6.17 -20.20
C ALA A 245 -11.14 -5.96 -21.22
N GLU A 246 -12.18 -6.80 -21.20
CA GLU A 246 -13.35 -6.67 -22.07
C GLU A 246 -14.18 -5.44 -21.71
N VAL A 247 -14.38 -5.17 -20.42
CA VAL A 247 -15.20 -4.04 -19.96
C VAL A 247 -14.40 -2.74 -19.76
N CYS A 248 -13.09 -2.74 -20.02
CA CYS A 248 -12.26 -1.56 -19.83
C CYS A 248 -12.63 -0.47 -20.86
N PRO A 249 -13.19 0.68 -20.44
CA PRO A 249 -13.71 1.68 -21.38
C PRO A 249 -12.61 2.34 -22.22
N SER A 250 -11.39 2.40 -21.69
CA SER A 250 -10.22 2.94 -22.38
C SER A 250 -9.37 1.89 -23.08
N SER A 251 -9.81 0.62 -23.12
CA SER A 251 -9.05 -0.51 -23.70
C SER A 251 -7.60 -0.60 -23.19
N SER A 252 -7.39 -0.19 -21.94
CA SER A 252 -6.05 -0.07 -21.33
C SER A 252 -5.48 -1.40 -20.87
N ILE A 253 -6.33 -2.38 -20.59
CA ILE A 253 -5.94 -3.66 -20.00
C ILE A 253 -5.65 -4.66 -21.11
N ASN A 254 -4.51 -5.34 -20.98
CA ASN A 254 -4.01 -6.31 -21.94
C ASN A 254 -4.98 -7.50 -22.11
N LYS A 255 -5.22 -7.93 -23.36
CA LYS A 255 -6.11 -9.05 -23.72
C LYS A 255 -5.38 -10.34 -24.11
N ALA A 256 -4.04 -10.35 -24.10
CA ALA A 256 -3.23 -11.54 -24.39
C ALA A 256 -3.54 -12.66 -23.39
N SER A 257 -3.50 -13.91 -23.84
CA SER A 257 -3.69 -15.04 -22.94
C SER A 257 -2.47 -15.25 -22.04
N GLU A 258 -1.27 -14.91 -22.52
CA GLU A 258 -0.02 -15.09 -21.78
C GLU A 258 0.55 -13.76 -21.29
N PRO A 259 1.16 -13.73 -20.08
CA PRO A 259 1.89 -12.57 -19.60
C PRO A 259 3.26 -12.44 -20.31
N SER A 260 3.76 -11.21 -20.41
CA SER A 260 5.02 -10.90 -21.09
C SER A 260 6.05 -10.29 -20.14
N TRP A 261 7.33 -10.47 -20.49
CA TRP A 261 8.43 -9.71 -19.90
C TRP A 261 8.55 -8.31 -20.53
N ASP A 262 8.17 -8.18 -21.80
CA ASP A 262 8.38 -6.99 -22.62
C ASP A 262 7.35 -5.91 -22.28
N CYS A 263 7.81 -4.69 -21.99
CA CYS A 263 6.97 -3.54 -21.67
C CYS A 263 6.35 -2.88 -22.92
N VAL A 264 5.61 -3.68 -23.70
CA VAL A 264 5.09 -3.33 -25.04
C VAL A 264 4.13 -2.13 -25.07
N THR A 265 3.54 -1.77 -23.94
CA THR A 265 2.55 -0.69 -23.88
C THR A 265 3.16 0.69 -23.59
N GLY A 266 4.40 0.78 -23.10
CA GLY A 266 5.05 2.06 -22.80
C GLY A 266 5.90 2.08 -21.51
N PRO A 267 6.59 3.19 -21.23
CA PRO A 267 7.62 3.31 -20.17
C PRO A 267 7.07 3.26 -18.73
N TRP A 268 5.75 3.34 -18.56
CA TRP A 268 5.08 3.19 -17.26
C TRP A 268 5.04 1.75 -16.74
N ASN A 269 5.57 0.78 -17.48
CA ASN A 269 5.77 -0.58 -17.00
C ASN A 269 7.24 -0.81 -16.69
N ASN A 270 7.54 -1.28 -15.48
CA ASN A 270 8.91 -1.64 -15.11
C ASN A 270 9.34 -2.93 -15.84
N PRO A 271 10.49 -2.93 -16.56
CA PRO A 271 11.06 -4.14 -17.14
C PRO A 271 11.47 -5.16 -16.07
N GLY A 272 11.71 -6.41 -16.49
CA GLY A 272 12.19 -7.47 -15.59
C GLY A 272 11.14 -8.07 -14.66
N ILE A 273 9.86 -7.79 -14.88
CA ILE A 273 8.72 -8.42 -14.18
C ILE A 273 7.81 -9.05 -15.22
N LYS A 274 7.59 -10.37 -15.18
CA LYS A 274 6.62 -11.04 -16.06
C LYS A 274 5.19 -10.69 -15.62
N GLY A 275 4.39 -10.15 -16.52
CA GLY A 275 3.02 -9.76 -16.20
C GLY A 275 2.22 -9.33 -17.41
N PHE A 276 0.94 -9.04 -17.19
CA PHE A 276 0.10 -8.43 -18.22
C PHE A 276 0.42 -6.93 -18.29
N LYS A 277 1.10 -6.50 -19.36
CA LYS A 277 1.56 -5.12 -19.51
C LYS A 277 0.42 -4.25 -20.03
N ASN A 278 -0.01 -3.31 -19.20
CA ASN A 278 -1.19 -2.48 -19.42
C ASN A 278 -0.80 -1.07 -19.87
N ASN A 279 -1.66 -0.43 -20.64
CA ASN A 279 -1.51 0.96 -21.04
C ASN A 279 -2.04 1.89 -19.93
N TYR A 280 -1.17 2.29 -19.00
CA TYR A 280 -1.57 3.19 -17.91
C TYR A 280 -1.77 4.64 -18.37
N ALA A 281 -1.21 5.06 -19.52
CA ALA A 281 -1.48 6.38 -20.06
C ALA A 281 -2.94 6.53 -20.52
N SER A 282 -3.48 5.54 -21.26
CA SER A 282 -4.91 5.54 -21.62
C SER A 282 -5.81 5.34 -20.41
N CYS A 283 -5.35 4.60 -19.39
CA CYS A 283 -6.07 4.42 -18.14
C CYS A 283 -6.22 5.75 -17.41
N PHE A 284 -5.10 6.44 -17.18
CA PHE A 284 -5.06 7.73 -16.49
C PHE A 284 -5.81 8.82 -17.27
N LYS A 285 -5.68 8.85 -18.61
CA LYS A 285 -6.47 9.76 -19.44
C LYS A 285 -7.97 9.60 -19.19
N TYR A 286 -8.47 8.36 -19.08
CA TYR A 286 -9.88 8.12 -18.80
C TYR A 286 -10.31 8.60 -17.41
N TRP A 287 -9.44 8.50 -16.40
CA TRP A 287 -9.73 8.99 -15.04
C TRP A 287 -10.01 10.49 -15.01
N LEU A 288 -9.46 11.25 -15.96
CA LEU A 288 -9.58 12.70 -16.06
C LEU A 288 -10.76 13.15 -16.94
N GLN A 289 -11.41 12.24 -17.66
CA GLN A 289 -12.47 12.57 -18.62
C GLN A 289 -13.88 12.55 -18.02
N GLY A 290 -14.07 11.90 -16.85
CA GLY A 290 -15.38 11.75 -16.23
C GLY A 290 -15.77 12.91 -15.31
N ASP A 291 -17.05 12.96 -14.96
CA ASP A 291 -17.63 13.89 -13.95
C ASP A 291 -17.05 13.73 -12.53
N THR A 292 -16.29 12.66 -12.31
CA THR A 292 -15.58 12.34 -11.07
C THR A 292 -14.18 11.84 -11.38
N PHE A 293 -13.22 12.11 -10.49
CA PHE A 293 -11.86 11.63 -10.64
C PHE A 293 -11.77 10.12 -10.39
N GLY A 294 -11.08 9.43 -11.29
CA GLY A 294 -10.74 8.01 -11.12
C GLY A 294 -11.65 7.04 -11.90
N CYS A 295 -11.33 5.75 -11.78
CA CYS A 295 -12.10 4.65 -12.33
C CYS A 295 -12.03 3.48 -11.33
N GLY A 296 -11.80 2.25 -11.79
CA GLY A 296 -11.84 1.03 -10.96
C GLY A 296 -12.90 0.01 -11.40
N ILE A 297 -13.51 0.17 -12.59
CA ILE A 297 -14.43 -0.83 -13.17
C ILE A 297 -13.78 -2.22 -13.19
N CYS A 298 -12.48 -2.30 -13.47
CA CYS A 298 -11.71 -3.53 -13.42
C CYS A 298 -11.69 -4.20 -12.02
N GLN A 299 -11.70 -3.43 -10.94
CA GLN A 299 -11.77 -3.95 -9.57
C GLN A 299 -13.20 -4.43 -9.26
N GLY A 300 -14.22 -3.62 -9.57
CA GLY A 300 -15.63 -3.94 -9.29
C GLY A 300 -16.20 -5.11 -10.10
N THR A 301 -15.69 -5.32 -11.31
CA THR A 301 -16.12 -6.40 -12.22
C THR A 301 -15.38 -7.73 -12.00
N CYS A 302 -14.21 -7.68 -11.35
CA CYS A 302 -13.36 -8.85 -11.13
C CYS A 302 -14.16 -9.96 -10.45
N VAL A 303 -14.03 -11.19 -10.92
CA VAL A 303 -14.79 -12.33 -10.38
C VAL A 303 -14.39 -12.63 -8.94
N PHE A 304 -13.12 -12.41 -8.58
CA PHE A 304 -12.63 -12.56 -7.21
C PHE A 304 -13.20 -11.50 -6.25
N THR A 305 -13.74 -10.39 -6.76
CA THR A 305 -14.46 -9.39 -5.95
C THR A 305 -15.87 -9.86 -5.57
N LYS A 306 -16.27 -11.10 -5.88
CA LYS A 306 -17.60 -11.63 -5.52
C LYS A 306 -17.60 -12.48 -4.22
N PHE A 307 -16.55 -12.36 -3.40
CA PHE A 307 -16.39 -12.99 -2.07
C PHE A 307 -16.85 -14.45 -2.05
N ASP A 308 -17.88 -14.79 -1.28
CA ASP A 308 -18.41 -16.13 -1.01
C ASP A 308 -18.71 -16.94 -2.28
N ASN A 309 -18.92 -16.29 -3.43
CA ASN A 309 -19.15 -16.96 -4.72
C ASN A 309 -17.85 -17.25 -5.51
N ALA A 310 -16.71 -16.72 -5.10
CA ALA A 310 -15.43 -16.84 -5.79
C ALA A 310 -14.56 -17.98 -5.24
N SER A 311 -14.81 -18.40 -4.00
CA SER A 311 -14.09 -19.47 -3.33
C SER A 311 -15.08 -20.51 -2.83
N VAL A 312 -14.89 -21.77 -3.20
CA VAL A 312 -15.70 -22.92 -2.77
C VAL A 312 -14.81 -23.91 -2.04
N HIS A 313 -15.30 -24.42 -0.91
CA HIS A 313 -14.71 -25.53 -0.16
C HIS A 313 -15.59 -26.78 -0.33
#